data_AF-A0AAV0MZK2-F1
#
_entry.id   AF-A0AAV0MZK2-F1
#
_cell.length_a   1.000
_cell.length_b   1.000
_cell.length_c   1.000
_cell.angle_alpha   90.00
_cell.angle_beta   90.00
_cell.angle_gamma   90.00
#
_symmetry.space_group_name_H-M   'P 1'
#
loop_
_entity.id
_entity.type
_entity.pdbx_description
1 polymer ?
#
loop_
_entity_poly.entity_id
_entity_poly.type
_entity_poly.pdbx_seq_one_letter_code
_entity_poly.pdbx_strand_id
1 'polypeptide(L)'
;MGAGHIVQNLAMDPGLVYDAAPQDYVSLLCSMNFTRNQIMTITRSNNYDCANSSLDLNYPSFVAFYDKNVTTGAMLKHRFRRVVTNVGAAATTYKVKVAPPEGVKVAVWPQSLVFGKKNEQRDYYVRSCIRVMGKVGFCMGRLFGVRKVDRML
;
A
#
# COMPACT_ATOMS: atom_id res chain seq x y z
N MET A 1 7.44 13.06 -8.72
CA MET A 1 6.28 12.57 -9.51
C MET A 1 5.96 11.17 -9.03
N GLY A 2 4.75 10.90 -8.52
CA GLY A 2 4.38 9.70 -7.75
C GLY A 2 4.70 8.35 -8.42
N ALA A 3 3.71 7.71 -9.04
CA ALA A 3 3.90 6.40 -9.69
C ALA A 3 4.59 6.49 -11.06
N GLY A 4 4.63 7.68 -11.68
CA GLY A 4 5.22 7.92 -12.99
C GLY A 4 4.25 8.57 -13.97
N HIS A 5 4.61 8.57 -15.25
CA HIS A 5 3.74 9.04 -16.33
C HIS A 5 2.72 7.95 -16.70
N ILE A 6 1.54 8.37 -17.19
CA ILE A 6 0.45 7.48 -17.53
C ILE A 6 0.83 6.62 -18.75
N VAL A 7 0.56 5.32 -18.66
CA VAL A 7 0.66 4.39 -19.79
C VAL A 7 -0.71 3.78 -20.03
N GLN A 8 -1.45 4.36 -20.99
CA GLN A 8 -2.88 4.08 -21.20
C GLN A 8 -3.17 2.58 -21.46
N ASN A 9 -2.39 1.94 -22.33
CA ASN A 9 -2.59 0.54 -22.69
C ASN A 9 -2.45 -0.41 -21.48
N LEU A 10 -1.55 -0.09 -20.54
CA LEU A 10 -1.36 -0.88 -19.32
C LEU A 10 -2.41 -0.56 -18.24
N ALA A 11 -3.05 0.61 -18.31
CA ALA A 11 -4.11 0.99 -17.38
C ALA A 11 -5.45 0.32 -17.72
N MET A 12 -5.68 -0.07 -18.99
CA MET A 12 -6.91 -0.76 -19.40
C MET A 12 -7.00 -2.21 -18.88
N ASP A 13 -5.87 -2.92 -18.80
CA ASP A 13 -5.78 -4.25 -18.18
C ASP A 13 -4.61 -4.31 -17.19
N PRO A 14 -4.80 -3.79 -15.97
CA PRO A 14 -3.72 -3.71 -14.98
C PRO A 14 -3.39 -5.06 -14.34
N GLY A 15 -4.23 -6.08 -14.53
CA GLY A 15 -4.12 -7.40 -13.88
C GLY A 15 -4.46 -7.42 -12.38
N LEU A 16 -3.88 -6.49 -11.60
CA LEU A 16 -4.17 -6.30 -10.17
C LEU A 16 -4.64 -4.88 -9.89
N VAL A 17 -5.60 -4.73 -8.98
CA VAL A 17 -6.07 -3.43 -8.47
C VAL A 17 -6.05 -3.39 -6.94
N TYR A 18 -5.95 -2.19 -6.39
CA TYR A 18 -6.06 -1.91 -4.96
C TYR A 18 -7.42 -1.26 -4.73
N ASP A 19 -8.40 -2.05 -4.32
CA ASP A 19 -9.75 -1.54 -4.06
C ASP A 19 -9.83 -0.86 -2.69
N ALA A 20 -10.57 0.25 -2.63
CA ALA A 20 -10.89 0.96 -1.39
C ALA A 20 -12.33 1.45 -1.45
N ALA A 21 -13.09 1.17 -0.39
CA ALA A 21 -14.47 1.62 -0.23
C ALA A 21 -14.53 3.03 0.38
N PRO A 22 -15.64 3.77 0.23
CA PRO A 22 -15.84 5.06 0.90
C PRO A 22 -15.60 5.00 2.41
N GLN A 23 -15.98 3.89 3.04
CA GLN A 23 -15.78 3.65 4.47
C GLN A 23 -14.29 3.56 4.86
N ASP A 24 -13.41 3.09 3.97
CA ASP A 24 -11.97 3.04 4.26
C ASP A 24 -11.36 4.44 4.38
N TYR A 25 -11.87 5.40 3.58
CA TYR A 25 -11.49 6.81 3.69
C TYR A 25 -12.03 7.44 4.97
N VAL A 26 -13.24 7.08 5.40
CA VAL A 26 -13.78 7.50 6.71
C VAL A 26 -12.90 6.94 7.83
N SER A 27 -12.55 5.66 7.80
CA SER A 27 -11.65 5.03 8.77
C SER A 27 -10.29 5.71 8.83
N LEU A 28 -9.76 6.15 7.69
CA LEU A 28 -8.55 6.95 7.61
C LEU A 28 -8.74 8.30 8.32
N LEU A 29 -9.79 9.05 7.99
CA LEU A 29 -10.10 10.34 8.62
C LEU A 29 -10.32 10.21 10.13
N CYS A 30 -10.96 9.13 10.60
CA CYS A 30 -11.16 8.85 12.03
C CYS A 30 -9.84 8.58 12.76
N SER A 31 -8.85 8.00 12.07
CA SER A 31 -7.53 7.71 12.64
C SER A 31 -6.58 8.90 12.57
N MET A 32 -6.90 9.89 11.73
CA MET A 32 -6.29 11.21 11.76
C MET A 32 -6.93 11.98 12.92
N ASN A 33 -6.16 12.82 13.62
CA ASN A 33 -6.63 13.59 14.80
C ASN A 33 -7.64 14.70 14.45
N PHE A 34 -8.61 14.43 13.58
CA PHE A 34 -9.72 15.31 13.25
C PHE A 34 -10.81 15.20 14.29
N THR A 35 -11.44 16.34 14.55
CA THR A 35 -12.66 16.42 15.37
C THR A 35 -13.86 15.89 14.60
N ARG A 36 -14.89 15.47 15.34
CA ARG A 36 -16.19 15.02 14.78
C ARG A 36 -16.76 16.03 13.76
N ASN A 37 -16.74 17.32 14.09
CA ASN A 37 -17.24 18.39 13.21
C ASN A 37 -16.45 18.53 11.92
N GLN A 38 -15.11 18.36 11.97
CA GLN A 38 -14.27 18.38 10.78
C GLN A 38 -14.57 17.18 9.86
N ILE A 39 -14.71 15.98 10.43
CA ILE A 39 -15.05 14.79 9.65
C ILE A 39 -16.41 14.98 8.98
N MET A 40 -17.43 15.46 9.70
CA MET A 40 -18.76 15.77 9.14
C MET A 40 -18.70 16.78 8.01
N THR A 41 -17.83 17.79 8.12
CA THR A 41 -17.65 18.81 7.08
C THR A 41 -17.06 18.20 5.80
N ILE A 42 -16.14 17.24 5.95
CA ILE A 42 -15.49 16.54 4.84
C ILE A 42 -16.45 15.53 4.20
N THR A 43 -17.09 14.67 5.01
CA THR A 43 -17.98 13.61 4.52
C THR A 43 -19.35 14.13 4.09
N ARG A 44 -19.71 15.36 4.50
CA ARG A 44 -21.05 15.97 4.34
C ARG A 44 -22.18 15.07 4.84
N SER A 45 -21.89 14.22 5.83
CA SER A 45 -22.82 13.24 6.39
C SER A 45 -22.56 13.05 7.87
N ASN A 46 -23.63 12.92 8.65
CA ASN A 46 -23.57 12.53 10.06
C ASN A 46 -23.59 11.01 10.26
N ASN A 47 -23.86 10.26 9.19
CA ASN A 47 -23.91 8.81 9.21
C ASN A 47 -22.56 8.24 8.79
N TYR A 48 -21.64 8.14 9.73
CA TYR A 48 -20.33 7.54 9.52
C TYR A 48 -19.89 6.79 10.79
N ASP A 49 -19.18 5.68 10.58
CA ASP A 49 -18.69 4.81 11.65
C ASP A 49 -17.16 4.94 11.80
N CYS A 50 -16.69 5.11 13.03
CA CYS A 50 -15.26 5.12 13.37
C CYS A 50 -14.81 3.87 14.15
N ALA A 51 -15.66 2.84 14.29
CA ALA A 51 -15.35 1.63 15.05
C ALA A 51 -14.06 0.95 14.55
N ASN A 52 -13.81 1.00 13.23
CA ASN A 52 -12.63 0.41 12.60
C ASN A 52 -11.67 1.48 12.04
N SER A 53 -11.31 2.46 12.85
CA SER A 53 -10.33 3.49 12.45
C SER A 53 -8.95 2.88 12.13
N SER A 54 -8.33 3.32 11.03
CA SER A 54 -7.03 2.80 10.59
C SER A 54 -6.31 3.78 9.66
N LEU A 55 -5.02 4.03 9.92
CA LEU A 55 -4.16 4.81 9.04
C LEU A 55 -3.70 4.01 7.80
N ASP A 56 -3.95 2.71 7.77
CA ASP A 56 -3.44 1.79 6.75
C ASP A 56 -4.43 1.62 5.59
N LEU A 57 -4.63 2.70 4.82
CA LEU A 57 -5.46 2.68 3.61
C LEU A 57 -4.86 1.74 2.55
N ASN A 58 -5.72 1.00 1.84
CA ASN A 58 -5.31 0.13 0.74
C ASN A 58 -4.91 0.91 -0.52
N TYR A 59 -3.81 1.65 -0.43
CA TYR A 59 -3.37 2.60 -1.45
C TYR A 59 -2.19 2.01 -2.27
N PRO A 60 -2.10 2.23 -3.59
CA PRO A 60 -1.06 1.67 -4.47
C PRO A 60 0.32 2.33 -4.28
N SER A 61 0.57 2.95 -3.13
CA SER A 61 1.84 3.57 -2.77
C SER A 61 2.09 3.45 -1.27
N PHE A 62 3.37 3.52 -0.89
CA PHE A 62 3.82 3.38 0.48
C PHE A 62 4.59 4.62 0.88
N VAL A 63 4.21 5.21 2.01
CA VAL A 63 4.92 6.35 2.59
C VAL A 63 5.15 6.05 4.07
N ALA A 64 6.41 6.13 4.49
CA ALA A 64 6.81 6.02 5.88
C ALA A 64 7.34 7.37 6.33
N PHE A 65 6.67 7.99 7.30
CA PHE A 65 7.12 9.22 7.92
C PHE A 65 7.86 8.92 9.21
N TYR A 66 8.93 9.66 9.42
CA TYR A 66 9.76 9.55 10.61
C TYR A 66 9.82 10.92 11.27
N ASP A 67 9.64 10.96 12.58
CA ASP A 67 9.74 12.20 13.35
C ASP A 67 11.20 12.70 13.33
N LYS A 68 11.36 14.03 13.26
CA LYS A 68 12.65 14.71 13.35
C LYS A 68 13.31 14.51 14.71
N ASN A 69 12.52 14.25 15.75
CA ASN A 69 12.99 14.05 17.12
C ASN A 69 13.47 12.62 17.41
N VAL A 70 13.50 11.73 16.41
CA VAL A 70 14.01 10.37 16.61
C VAL A 70 15.52 10.39 16.83
N THR A 71 15.96 9.73 17.90
CA THR A 71 17.38 9.58 18.24
C THR A 71 18.19 9.03 17.06
N THR A 72 19.28 9.71 16.73
CA THR A 72 20.24 9.26 15.73
C THR A 72 20.68 7.83 16.03
N GLY A 73 20.64 6.97 15.02
CA GLY A 73 20.96 5.54 15.13
C GLY A 73 19.78 4.63 15.47
N ALA A 74 18.61 5.17 15.83
CA ALA A 74 17.41 4.37 16.06
C ALA A 74 16.96 3.64 14.78
N MET A 75 16.41 2.44 14.98
CA MET A 75 15.88 1.61 13.89
C MET A 75 14.36 1.71 13.85
N LEU A 76 13.84 2.41 12.85
CA LEU A 76 12.40 2.61 12.68
C LEU A 76 11.84 1.52 11.78
N LYS A 77 10.71 0.94 12.19
CA LYS A 77 10.05 -0.15 11.48
C LYS A 77 8.60 0.25 11.18
N HIS A 78 8.20 0.18 9.92
CA HIS A 78 6.79 0.29 9.54
C HIS A 78 6.32 -0.96 8.83
N ARG A 79 5.08 -1.34 9.12
CA ARG A 79 4.38 -2.43 8.45
C ARG A 79 3.16 -1.85 7.76
N PHE A 80 3.02 -2.16 6.48
CA PHE A 80 1.87 -1.82 5.66
C PHE A 80 1.17 -3.12 5.26
N ARG A 81 -0.15 -3.17 5.36
CA ARG A 81 -0.97 -4.24 4.82
C ARG A 81 -1.64 -3.73 3.55
N ARG A 82 -1.61 -4.53 2.49
CA ARG A 82 -2.32 -4.24 1.25
C ARG A 82 -3.14 -5.44 0.84
N VAL A 83 -4.28 -5.17 0.24
CA VAL A 83 -5.15 -6.16 -0.36
C VAL A 83 -5.20 -5.87 -1.86
N VAL A 84 -4.91 -6.87 -2.67
CA VAL A 84 -4.99 -6.75 -4.13
C VAL A 84 -6.04 -7.69 -4.67
N THR A 85 -6.81 -7.18 -5.61
CA THR A 85 -7.84 -7.93 -6.33
C THR A 85 -7.33 -8.29 -7.72
N ASN A 86 -7.43 -9.55 -8.11
CA ASN A 86 -7.13 -9.97 -9.47
C ASN A 86 -8.30 -9.61 -10.41
N VAL A 87 -8.06 -8.71 -11.35
CA VAL A 87 -9.06 -8.33 -12.38
C VAL A 87 -8.83 -9.05 -13.70
N GLY A 88 -7.73 -9.79 -13.83
CA GLY A 88 -7.45 -10.65 -14.98
C GLY A 88 -8.38 -11.86 -15.04
N ALA A 89 -8.65 -12.34 -16.26
CA ALA A 89 -9.60 -13.43 -16.49
C ALA A 89 -9.09 -14.82 -16.07
N ALA A 90 -7.77 -15.03 -16.04
CA ALA A 90 -7.16 -16.34 -15.83
C ALA A 90 -6.60 -16.53 -14.41
N ALA A 91 -6.47 -17.79 -14.00
CA ALA A 91 -5.68 -18.18 -12.84
C ALA A 91 -4.24 -17.71 -13.03
N THR A 92 -3.71 -16.96 -12.06
CA THR A 92 -2.46 -16.22 -12.22
C THR A 92 -1.66 -16.20 -10.93
N THR A 93 -0.34 -16.40 -11.03
CA THR A 93 0.58 -16.21 -9.92
C THR A 93 1.43 -14.96 -10.16
N TYR A 94 1.49 -14.08 -9.16
CA TYR A 94 2.34 -12.89 -9.18
C TYR A 94 3.51 -13.09 -8.21
N LYS A 95 4.73 -12.86 -8.70
CA LYS A 95 5.95 -12.83 -7.86
C LYS A 95 6.34 -11.39 -7.56
N VAL A 96 6.67 -11.14 -6.32
CA VAL A 96 7.07 -9.81 -5.86
C VAL A 96 8.52 -9.53 -6.25
N LYS A 97 8.77 -8.37 -6.85
CA LYS A 97 10.12 -7.82 -7.02
C LYS A 97 10.21 -6.46 -6.33
N VAL A 98 11.25 -6.31 -5.51
CA VAL A 98 11.49 -5.14 -4.66
C VAL A 98 12.73 -4.41 -5.12
N ALA A 99 12.61 -3.10 -5.32
CA ALA A 99 13.73 -2.19 -5.49
C ALA A 99 13.73 -1.22 -4.29
N PRO A 100 14.45 -1.57 -3.19
CA PRO A 100 14.42 -0.77 -1.99
C PRO A 100 15.11 0.59 -2.20
N PRO A 101 14.66 1.65 -1.50
CA PRO A 101 15.41 2.89 -1.42
C PRO A 101 16.79 2.67 -0.78
N GLU A 102 17.73 3.57 -1.08
CA GLU A 102 19.02 3.61 -0.40
C GLU A 102 18.82 3.79 1.12
N GLY A 103 19.58 3.03 1.92
CA GLY A 103 19.49 3.09 3.39
C GLY A 103 18.24 2.44 4.01
N VAL A 104 17.29 1.92 3.21
CA VAL A 104 16.07 1.28 3.68
C VAL A 104 16.07 -0.21 3.35
N LYS A 105 15.82 -1.06 4.33
CA LYS A 105 15.53 -2.49 4.10
C LYS A 105 14.04 -2.68 3.91
N VAL A 106 13.64 -3.31 2.82
CA VAL A 106 12.23 -3.62 2.52
C VAL A 106 12.06 -5.13 2.41
N ALA A 107 11.08 -5.68 3.12
CA ALA A 107 10.71 -7.09 3.06
C ALA A 107 9.21 -7.21 2.76
N VAL A 108 8.84 -8.17 1.93
CA VAL A 108 7.44 -8.41 1.54
C VAL A 108 7.07 -9.86 1.81
N TRP A 109 5.87 -10.07 2.36
CA TRP A 109 5.34 -11.39 2.65
C TRP A 109 3.84 -11.48 2.37
N PRO A 110 3.35 -12.53 1.68
CA PRO A 110 4.14 -13.57 1.01
C PRO A 110 4.88 -13.01 -0.22
N GLN A 111 5.92 -13.71 -0.69
CA GLN A 111 6.68 -13.31 -1.90
C GLN A 111 5.98 -13.69 -3.21
N SER A 112 4.93 -14.51 -3.14
CA SER A 112 4.12 -14.92 -4.27
C SER A 112 2.64 -14.88 -3.89
N LEU A 113 1.82 -14.33 -4.77
CA LEU A 113 0.37 -14.27 -4.64
C LEU A 113 -0.26 -15.13 -5.72
N VAL A 114 -1.01 -16.15 -5.31
CA VAL A 114 -1.68 -17.10 -6.21
C VAL A 114 -3.17 -16.78 -6.22
N PHE A 115 -3.71 -16.52 -7.40
CA PHE A 115 -5.12 -16.29 -7.66
C PHE A 115 -5.64 -17.41 -8.58
N GLY A 116 -6.67 -18.11 -8.15
CA GLY A 116 -7.34 -19.16 -8.92
C GLY A 116 -8.38 -18.62 -9.89
N LYS A 117 -8.95 -17.44 -9.62
CA LYS A 117 -10.00 -16.85 -10.47
C LYS A 117 -10.00 -15.31 -10.46
N LYS A 118 -10.79 -14.74 -11.37
CA LYS A 118 -11.09 -13.30 -11.41
C LYS A 118 -11.83 -12.88 -10.12
N ASN A 119 -11.58 -11.65 -9.67
CA ASN A 119 -12.09 -10.99 -8.46
C ASN A 119 -11.66 -11.65 -7.15
N GLU A 120 -10.72 -12.57 -7.18
CA GLU A 120 -10.14 -13.10 -5.96
C GLU A 120 -9.19 -12.08 -5.33
N GLN A 121 -9.26 -11.96 -4.00
CA GLN A 121 -8.45 -11.05 -3.22
C GLN A 121 -7.36 -11.81 -2.46
N ARG A 122 -6.20 -11.17 -2.35
CA ARG A 122 -5.10 -11.63 -1.51
C ARG A 122 -4.46 -10.45 -0.81
N ASP A 123 -4.13 -10.65 0.46
CA ASP A 123 -3.38 -9.67 1.21
C ASP A 123 -1.89 -10.00 1.25
N TYR A 124 -1.10 -8.94 1.39
CA TYR A 124 0.33 -9.02 1.60
C TYR A 124 0.78 -7.89 2.51
N TYR A 125 1.95 -8.08 3.09
CA TYR A 125 2.54 -7.19 4.07
C TYR A 125 3.88 -6.69 3.57
N VAL A 126 4.08 -5.38 3.63
CA VAL A 126 5.37 -4.72 3.37
C VAL A 126 5.93 -4.24 4.69
N ARG A 127 7.14 -4.67 5.03
CA ARG A 127 7.90 -4.19 6.17
C ARG A 127 9.04 -3.33 5.66
N SER A 128 9.11 -2.08 6.10
CA SER A 128 10.25 -1.20 5.88
C SER A 128 11.00 -1.00 7.19
N CYS A 129 12.33 -1.00 7.11
CA CYS A 129 13.23 -0.73 8.22
C CYS A 129 14.28 0.28 7.76
N ILE A 130 14.36 1.43 8.44
CA ILE A 130 15.41 2.44 8.19
C ILE A 130 16.21 2.67 9.47
N ARG A 131 17.50 2.98 9.32
CA ARG A 131 18.33 3.47 10.41
C ARG A 131 18.47 4.98 10.28
N VAL A 132 18.06 5.72 11.31
CA VAL A 132 18.10 7.18 11.28
C VAL A 132 19.55 7.68 11.31
N MET A 133 19.97 8.40 10.28
CA MET A 133 21.33 8.93 10.13
C MET A 133 21.43 10.44 10.44
N GLY A 134 20.49 10.99 11.22
CA GLY A 134 20.52 12.39 11.69
C GLY A 134 20.18 13.46 10.64
N LYS A 135 19.84 13.07 9.41
CA LYS A 135 19.34 13.98 8.36
C LYS A 135 17.90 13.65 7.99
N VAL A 136 17.07 14.68 7.82
CA VAL A 136 15.76 14.56 7.17
C VAL A 136 16.01 14.34 5.68
N GLY A 137 15.62 13.18 5.18
CA GLY A 137 15.80 12.81 3.77
C GLY A 137 14.63 11.96 3.29
N PHE A 138 14.36 12.03 1.99
CA PHE A 138 13.33 11.22 1.35
C PHE A 138 13.97 10.01 0.69
N CYS A 139 13.50 8.82 1.09
CA CYS A 139 13.96 7.55 0.52
C CYS A 139 12.88 7.03 -0.46
N MET A 140 13.20 6.99 -1.75
CA MET A 140 12.27 6.51 -2.78
C MET A 140 12.67 5.12 -3.28
N GLY A 141 11.67 4.24 -3.42
CA GLY A 141 11.84 2.86 -3.91
C GLY A 141 10.57 2.38 -4.60
N ARG A 142 10.61 1.18 -5.18
CA ARG A 142 9.48 0.63 -5.95
C ARG A 142 9.23 -0.83 -5.60
N LEU A 143 7.94 -1.18 -5.61
CA LEU A 143 7.44 -2.54 -5.50
C LEU A 143 6.65 -2.88 -6.75
N PHE A 144 6.95 -3.98 -7.41
CA PHE A 144 6.18 -4.42 -8.58
C PHE A 144 5.92 -5.92 -8.57
N GLY A 145 4.72 -6.29 -9.00
CA GLY A 145 4.34 -7.67 -9.22
C GLY A 145 4.70 -8.09 -10.65
N VAL A 146 5.41 -9.20 -10.78
CA VAL A 146 5.69 -9.83 -12.07
C VAL A 146 4.74 -11.01 -12.24
N ARG A 147 3.94 -10.99 -13.31
CA ARG A 147 3.07 -12.11 -13.68
C ARG A 147 3.95 -13.29 -14.08
N LYS A 148 3.86 -14.41 -13.34
CA LYS A 148 4.46 -15.68 -13.76
C LYS A 148 3.43 -16.40 -14.62
N VAL A 149 3.67 -16.46 -15.92
CA VAL A 149 2.89 -17.29 -16.84
C VAL A 149 3.47 -18.70 -16.74
N ASP A 150 2.91 -19.54 -15.87
CA ASP A 150 3.20 -20.96 -15.92
C ASP A 150 2.53 -21.52 -17.18
N ARG A 151 3.30 -21.63 -18.29
CA ARG A 151 2.93 -22.45 -19.44
C ARG A 151 2.92 -23.91 -18.94
N MET A 152 1.75 -24.45 -18.66
CA MET A 152 1.53 -25.90 -18.74
C MET A 152 1.20 -26.22 -20.20
N LEU A 153 2.16 -26.83 -20.89
CA LEU A 153 1.90 -27.76 -21.99
C LEU A 153 1.45 -29.09 -21.39
#